data_AF-A0A1B6HQV2-F1
#
_entry.id   AF-A0A1B6HQV2-F1
#
_cell.length_a   1.000
_cell.length_b   1.000
_cell.length_c   1.000
_cell.angle_alpha   90.00
_cell.angle_beta   90.00
_cell.angle_gamma   90.00
#
_symmetry.space_group_name_H-M   'P 1'
#
loop_
_entity.id
_entity.type
_entity.pdbx_description
1 polymer ?
#
loop_
_entity_poly.entity_id
_entity_poly.type
_entity_poly.pdbx_seq_one_letter_code
_entity_poly.pdbx_strand_id
1 'polypeptide(L)'
;MGAKTVMYSQLQPWSAAGAPPCMEQVSGPLVPLRISNYYKTPRPHPWRPTMGYENVEVVPLPSQPVTNALVDAGCSPRGMATEPLRFPNLVSGTERNPAHAARAALYTRYTPYEWTQNNLNHYNESDSNRNFAERLRSDAVRTMRETDEKTQVGQRDAGRRLGERITDITFWRNELATELERMIAESNLLQDTRRALEKARQDCEPPLHIAQECLYHRENRQGIDLVHDQAEQAILREVENLR
;
A
#
# COMPACT_ATOMS: atom_id res chain seq x y z
N MET A 1 -36.99 12.54 23.49
CA MET A 1 -36.57 13.53 22.49
C MET A 1 -35.48 14.40 23.12
N GLY A 2 -34.21 14.10 22.85
CA GLY A 2 -33.07 14.88 23.37
C GLY A 2 -32.48 15.71 22.23
N ALA A 3 -32.46 17.03 22.39
CA ALA A 3 -31.94 17.96 21.41
C ALA A 3 -30.43 17.76 21.21
N LYS A 4 -30.00 17.50 19.96
CA LYS A 4 -28.58 17.48 19.58
C LYS A 4 -28.16 18.91 19.23
N THR A 5 -27.36 19.52 20.10
CA THR A 5 -26.67 20.78 19.79
C THR A 5 -25.58 20.50 18.76
N VAL A 6 -25.76 21.02 17.54
CA VAL A 6 -24.77 20.95 16.45
C VAL A 6 -23.92 22.21 16.54
N MET A 7 -22.64 22.06 16.89
CA MET A 7 -21.66 23.16 16.83
C MET A 7 -21.02 23.13 15.44
N TYR A 8 -21.30 24.14 14.61
CA TYR A 8 -20.60 24.36 13.35
C TYR A 8 -19.25 25.02 13.62
N SER A 9 -18.16 24.29 13.45
CA SER A 9 -16.82 24.88 13.30
C SER A 9 -16.68 25.35 11.85
N GLN A 10 -16.94 26.63 11.62
CA GLN A 10 -16.75 27.28 10.33
C GLN A 10 -15.25 27.46 10.04
N LEU A 11 -14.59 26.42 9.54
CA LEU A 11 -13.33 26.55 8.83
C LEU A 11 -13.63 26.39 7.34
N GLN A 12 -13.44 27.49 6.60
CA GLN A 12 -13.62 27.55 5.15
C GLN A 12 -12.72 26.50 4.46
N PRO A 13 -13.19 25.82 3.38
CA PRO A 13 -12.36 24.91 2.61
C PRO A 13 -11.27 25.69 1.86
N TRP A 14 -10.02 25.24 1.94
CA TRP A 14 -8.89 25.91 1.28
C TRP A 14 -8.83 25.67 -0.24
N SER A 15 -9.78 24.93 -0.82
CA SER A 15 -9.75 24.53 -2.23
C SER A 15 -11.14 24.57 -2.87
N ALA A 16 -11.21 25.13 -4.08
CA ALA A 16 -12.41 25.23 -4.92
C ALA A 16 -12.67 23.98 -5.79
N ALA A 17 -11.83 22.95 -5.68
CA ALA A 17 -12.09 21.66 -6.33
C ALA A 17 -13.05 20.85 -5.45
N GLY A 18 -14.28 20.64 -5.92
CA GLY A 18 -15.36 19.92 -5.21
C GLY A 18 -15.10 18.43 -4.94
N ALA A 19 -13.98 18.10 -4.30
CA ALA A 19 -13.70 16.77 -3.78
C ALA A 19 -14.47 16.56 -2.47
N PRO A 20 -15.24 15.48 -2.32
CA PRO A 20 -15.90 15.19 -1.05
C PRO A 20 -14.85 14.92 0.05
N PRO A 21 -15.11 15.31 1.31
CA PRO A 21 -14.17 15.09 2.41
C PRO A 21 -13.89 13.59 2.57
N CYS A 22 -12.63 13.19 2.62
CA CYS A 22 -12.21 11.79 2.75
C CYS A 22 -12.40 11.21 4.17
N MET A 23 -13.07 11.93 5.07
CA MET A 23 -13.38 11.44 6.42
C MET A 23 -14.88 11.22 6.56
N GLU A 24 -15.23 9.94 6.71
CA GLU A 24 -16.57 9.46 6.95
C GLU A 24 -17.12 9.99 8.28
N GLN A 25 -18.44 10.22 8.32
CA GLN A 25 -19.14 10.77 9.47
C GLN A 25 -19.22 9.69 10.57
N VAL A 26 -18.36 9.78 11.59
CA VAL A 26 -18.38 8.82 12.72
C VAL A 26 -19.57 9.12 13.61
N SER A 27 -20.67 8.39 13.40
CA SER A 27 -21.77 8.29 14.36
C SER A 27 -21.64 6.95 15.11
N GLY A 28 -21.15 7.01 16.34
CA GLY A 28 -20.99 5.84 17.21
C GLY A 28 -20.30 6.20 18.53
N PRO A 29 -20.48 5.40 19.59
CA PRO A 29 -19.82 5.64 20.88
C PRO A 29 -18.30 5.56 20.74
N LEU A 30 -17.58 6.42 21.50
CA LEU A 30 -16.12 6.53 21.46
C LEU A 30 -15.47 5.17 21.76
N VAL A 31 -14.75 4.63 20.77
CA VAL A 31 -13.93 3.43 20.94
C VAL A 31 -12.68 3.81 21.76
N PRO A 32 -12.29 3.05 22.80
CA PRO A 32 -11.09 3.35 23.57
C PRO A 32 -9.83 3.28 22.71
N LEU A 33 -8.88 4.19 22.97
CA LEU A 33 -7.56 4.23 22.33
C LEU A 33 -6.83 2.90 22.50
N ARG A 34 -6.71 2.13 21.41
CA ARG A 34 -5.81 0.98 21.31
C ARG A 34 -4.37 1.49 21.24
N ILE A 35 -3.66 1.45 22.37
CA ILE A 35 -2.20 1.55 22.38
C ILE A 35 -1.66 0.26 21.74
N SER A 36 -1.24 0.34 20.49
CA SER A 36 -0.65 -0.77 19.75
C SER A 36 0.86 -0.77 19.94
N ASN A 37 1.39 -1.84 20.53
CA ASN A 37 2.82 -2.13 20.58
C ASN A 37 3.28 -2.62 19.20
N TYR A 38 3.89 -1.75 18.41
CA TYR A 38 4.44 -2.11 17.10
C TYR A 38 5.90 -2.60 17.20
N TYR A 39 6.19 -3.64 16.41
CA TYR A 39 7.39 -4.47 16.38
C TYR A 39 8.72 -3.69 16.21
N LYS A 40 9.71 -4.05 17.02
CA LYS A 40 11.13 -3.73 16.80
C LYS A 40 11.66 -4.53 15.60
N THR A 41 12.03 -3.86 14.51
CA THR A 41 12.90 -4.46 13.47
C THR A 41 14.37 -4.34 13.87
N PRO A 42 15.20 -5.41 13.85
CA PRO A 42 16.52 -5.39 14.50
C PRO A 42 17.66 -4.77 13.69
N ARG A 43 17.42 -4.24 12.48
CA ARG A 43 18.49 -3.66 11.65
C ARG A 43 18.05 -2.34 11.00
N PRO A 44 18.69 -1.21 11.34
CA PRO A 44 18.41 0.07 10.69
C PRO A 44 19.01 0.11 9.28
N HIS A 45 18.26 0.58 8.29
CA HIS A 45 18.77 0.89 6.95
C HIS A 45 19.48 2.26 6.94
N PRO A 46 20.55 2.45 6.15
CA PRO A 46 21.47 3.58 6.32
C PRO A 46 20.90 4.98 6.02
N TRP A 47 19.75 5.08 5.34
CA TRP A 47 19.23 6.35 4.81
C TRP A 47 17.81 6.71 5.29
N ARG A 48 17.29 5.99 6.29
CA ARG A 48 16.00 6.34 6.92
C ARG A 48 16.29 6.90 8.32
N PRO A 49 16.02 8.19 8.59
CA PRO A 49 15.99 8.70 9.96
C PRO A 49 14.96 7.90 10.75
N THR A 50 15.39 7.25 11.83
CA THR A 50 14.50 6.59 12.77
C THR A 50 13.68 7.70 13.44
N MET A 51 12.44 7.94 13.00
CA MET A 51 11.47 8.70 13.79
C MET A 51 11.06 7.83 14.98
N GLY A 52 11.97 7.68 15.93
CA GLY A 52 11.59 7.42 17.31
C GLY A 52 11.08 8.75 17.85
N TYR A 53 9.79 8.81 18.16
CA TYR A 53 9.36 9.77 19.17
C TYR A 53 9.96 9.28 20.49
N GLU A 54 11.19 9.68 20.78
CA GLU A 54 11.63 9.75 22.15
C GLU A 54 10.79 10.85 22.77
N ASN A 55 9.95 10.50 23.75
CA ASN A 55 9.38 11.51 24.62
C ASN A 55 10.57 12.16 25.30
N VAL A 56 11.09 13.24 24.72
CA VAL A 56 12.02 14.11 25.41
C VAL A 56 11.20 14.64 26.57
N GLU A 57 11.43 14.07 27.76
CA GLU A 57 11.02 14.73 28.99
C GLU A 57 11.61 16.12 28.90
N VAL A 58 10.72 17.11 28.76
CA VAL A 58 11.11 18.50 28.77
C VAL A 58 11.59 18.74 30.20
N VAL A 59 12.89 18.54 30.44
CA VAL A 59 13.53 18.95 31.67
C VAL A 59 13.33 20.47 31.69
N PRO A 60 12.49 21.01 32.58
CA PRO A 60 12.32 22.44 32.66
C PRO A 60 13.71 22.98 33.00
N LEU A 61 14.26 23.84 32.15
CA LEU A 61 15.47 24.57 32.53
C LEU A 61 15.16 25.23 33.88
N PRO A 62 16.01 25.06 34.90
CA PRO A 62 15.80 25.72 36.18
C PRO A 62 15.64 27.21 35.87
N SER A 63 14.59 27.83 36.41
CA SER A 63 14.24 29.22 36.15
C SER A 63 15.50 30.07 36.32
N GLN A 64 16.06 30.56 35.22
CA GLN A 64 17.17 31.48 35.32
C GLN A 64 16.61 32.75 35.97
N PRO A 65 17.26 33.27 37.02
CA PRO A 65 16.79 34.48 37.66
C PRO A 65 16.77 35.59 36.61
N VAL A 66 15.61 36.23 36.45
CA VAL A 66 15.51 37.52 35.77
C VAL A 66 16.57 38.42 36.41
N THR A 67 17.40 39.04 35.58
CA THR A 67 18.73 39.61 35.87
C THR A 67 18.83 40.74 36.90
N ASN A 68 17.88 40.87 37.83
CA ASN A 68 17.90 41.86 38.91
C ASN A 68 17.76 41.28 40.33
N ALA A 69 17.78 39.95 40.51
CA ALA A 69 17.86 39.37 41.85
C ALA A 69 19.31 39.42 42.35
N LEU A 70 19.59 40.30 43.32
CA LEU A 70 20.82 40.29 44.11
C LEU A 70 20.99 38.90 44.73
N VAL A 71 22.03 38.19 44.30
CA VAL A 71 22.44 36.93 44.93
C VAL A 71 22.89 37.26 46.35
N ASP A 72 22.18 36.74 47.35
CA ASP A 72 22.63 36.77 48.74
C ASP A 72 23.87 35.87 48.86
N ALA A 73 24.99 36.46 49.28
CA ALA A 73 26.30 35.80 49.29
C ALA A 73 26.43 34.87 50.51
N GLY A 74 25.75 33.74 50.47
CA GLY A 74 25.68 32.80 51.58
C GLY A 74 26.70 31.65 51.52
N CYS A 75 28.00 31.95 51.64
CA CYS A 75 29.01 31.11 52.34
C CYS A 75 30.43 31.64 52.09
N SER A 76 30.93 32.54 52.94
CA SER A 76 32.36 32.82 53.07
C SER A 76 32.91 32.02 54.25
N PRO A 77 33.82 31.05 54.03
CA PRO A 77 34.47 30.32 55.12
C PRO A 77 35.23 31.28 56.04
N ARG A 78 35.13 31.04 57.35
CA ARG A 78 35.64 31.94 58.41
C ARG A 78 37.15 32.10 58.29
N GLY A 79 37.60 33.28 57.82
CA GLY A 79 39.03 33.65 57.71
C GLY A 79 39.44 34.36 56.42
N MET A 80 38.59 34.43 55.39
CA MET A 80 38.84 35.26 54.19
C MET A 80 38.11 36.60 54.30
N ALA A 81 38.85 37.68 54.56
CA ALA A 81 38.35 39.04 54.32
C ALA A 81 38.49 39.34 52.82
N THR A 82 37.46 39.03 52.03
CA THR A 82 37.36 39.60 50.69
C THR A 82 36.63 40.93 50.82
N GLU A 83 37.37 42.03 50.72
CA GLU A 83 36.78 43.35 50.46
C GLU A 83 35.77 43.21 49.30
N PRO A 84 34.50 43.65 49.46
CA PRO A 84 33.53 43.57 48.37
C PRO A 84 34.10 44.26 47.13
N LEU A 85 34.16 43.56 45.99
CA LEU A 85 34.57 44.16 44.73
C LEU A 85 33.64 45.34 44.42
N ARG A 86 34.15 46.56 44.59
CA ARG A 86 33.44 47.79 44.26
C ARG A 86 33.39 47.92 42.74
N PHE A 87 32.34 47.40 42.13
CA PHE A 87 32.06 47.66 40.72
C PHE A 87 31.85 49.17 40.53
N PRO A 88 32.56 49.82 39.58
CA PRO A 88 32.36 51.24 39.33
C PRO A 88 30.91 51.51 38.97
N ASN A 89 30.26 52.45 39.66
CA ASN A 89 28.91 52.87 39.32
C ASN A 89 28.93 53.52 37.92
N LEU A 90 28.44 52.82 36.90
CA LEU A 90 28.46 53.24 35.50
C LEU A 90 27.62 54.50 35.22
N VAL A 91 26.79 54.93 36.16
CA VAL A 91 25.90 56.11 36.01
C VAL A 91 26.53 57.38 36.60
N SER A 92 27.38 57.27 37.62
CA SER A 92 27.97 58.45 38.31
C SER A 92 29.50 58.41 38.47
N GLY A 93 30.16 57.37 37.98
CA GLY A 93 31.58 57.08 38.27
C GLY A 93 32.55 57.24 37.10
N THR A 94 32.14 57.80 35.97
CA THR A 94 33.10 58.19 34.93
C THR A 94 32.94 59.66 34.58
N GLU A 95 33.81 60.50 35.13
CA GLU A 95 34.39 61.57 34.31
C GLU A 95 35.21 60.91 33.19
N ARG A 96 34.53 60.25 32.25
CA ARG A 96 35.15 59.92 30.97
C ARG A 96 35.31 61.26 30.30
N ASN A 97 36.52 61.83 30.39
CA ASN A 97 36.92 62.93 29.54
C ASN A 97 36.44 62.57 28.11
N PRO A 98 35.50 63.32 27.52
CA PRO A 98 34.94 63.00 26.20
C PRO A 98 36.04 62.76 25.16
N ALA A 99 37.20 63.41 25.32
CA ALA A 99 38.37 63.22 24.48
C ALA A 99 39.00 61.82 24.60
N HIS A 100 39.00 61.20 25.78
CA HIS A 100 39.54 59.86 25.98
C HIS A 100 38.60 58.78 25.41
N ALA A 101 37.29 58.96 25.54
CA ALA A 101 36.30 58.11 24.89
C ALA A 101 36.35 58.25 23.37
N ALA A 102 36.49 59.48 22.85
CA ALA A 102 36.64 59.74 21.42
C ALA A 102 37.92 59.11 20.85
N ARG A 103 39.06 59.21 21.55
CA ARG A 103 40.33 58.57 21.14
C ARG A 103 40.23 57.04 21.13
N ALA A 104 39.65 56.43 22.16
CA ALA A 104 39.45 54.98 22.18
C ALA A 104 38.48 54.51 21.08
N ALA A 105 37.49 55.32 20.74
CA ALA A 105 36.57 55.05 19.65
C ALA A 105 37.27 55.05 18.27
N LEU A 106 38.34 55.84 18.06
CA LEU A 106 39.07 55.85 16.79
C LEU A 106 39.79 54.52 16.49
N TYR A 107 40.26 53.81 17.53
CA TYR A 107 40.94 52.52 17.39
C TYR A 107 39.98 51.31 17.35
N THR A 108 38.68 51.53 17.55
CA THR A 108 37.64 50.48 17.58
C THR A 108 36.58 50.65 16.49
N ARG A 109 36.68 51.70 15.67
CA ARG A 109 35.77 51.98 14.56
C ARG A 109 36.40 51.55 13.24
N TYR A 110 35.59 50.91 12.41
CA TYR A 110 35.97 50.57 11.05
C TYR A 110 36.21 51.82 10.22
N THR A 111 37.21 51.74 9.36
CA THR A 111 37.48 52.75 8.35
C THR A 111 36.40 52.73 7.27
N PRO A 112 36.16 53.84 6.55
CA PRO A 112 35.24 53.85 5.40
C PRO A 112 35.61 52.82 4.33
N TYR A 113 36.90 52.49 4.20
CA TYR A 113 37.38 51.44 3.29
C TYR A 113 36.91 50.05 3.74
N GLU A 114 37.11 49.68 5.01
CA GLU A 114 36.65 48.40 5.56
C GLU A 114 35.13 48.25 5.47
N TRP A 115 34.39 49.34 5.75
CA TRP A 115 32.94 49.38 5.56
C TRP A 115 32.56 49.13 4.09
N THR A 116 33.26 49.76 3.14
CA THR A 116 33.01 49.57 1.70
C THR A 116 33.32 48.14 1.26
N GLN A 117 34.43 47.57 1.70
CA GLN A 117 34.81 46.18 1.42
C GLN A 117 33.78 45.19 1.99
N ASN A 118 33.32 45.42 3.23
CA ASN A 118 32.29 44.59 3.84
C ASN A 118 30.97 44.63 3.06
N ASN A 119 30.54 45.82 2.62
CA ASN A 119 29.34 45.94 1.78
C ASN A 119 29.52 45.22 0.44
N LEU A 120 30.68 45.36 -0.22
CA LEU A 120 30.96 44.65 -1.47
C LEU A 120 30.92 43.12 -1.28
N ASN A 121 31.48 42.62 -0.18
CA ASN A 121 31.40 41.20 0.17
C ASN A 121 29.95 40.74 0.36
N HIS A 122 29.13 41.51 1.08
CA HIS A 122 27.71 41.20 1.25
C HIS A 122 26.94 41.22 -0.08
N TYR A 123 27.24 42.15 -0.99
CA TYR A 123 26.62 42.16 -2.32
C TYR A 123 26.99 40.92 -3.14
N ASN A 124 28.28 40.54 -3.14
CA ASN A 124 28.75 39.36 -3.84
C ASN A 124 28.16 38.08 -3.26
N GLU A 125 28.09 37.96 -1.94
CA GLU A 125 27.48 36.82 -1.25
C GLU A 125 25.98 36.74 -1.55
N SER A 126 25.27 37.87 -1.48
CA SER A 126 23.84 37.94 -1.81
C SER A 126 23.58 37.54 -3.25
N ASP A 127 24.40 37.99 -4.20
CA ASP A 127 24.24 37.62 -5.61
C ASP A 127 24.53 36.13 -5.84
N SER A 128 25.60 35.60 -5.24
CA SER A 128 25.92 34.17 -5.27
C SER A 128 24.78 33.31 -4.70
N ASN A 129 24.25 33.70 -3.53
CA ASN A 129 23.15 32.99 -2.89
C ASN A 129 21.86 33.05 -3.73
N ARG A 130 21.57 34.20 -4.36
CA ARG A 130 20.44 34.34 -5.28
C ARG A 130 20.59 33.40 -6.48
N ASN A 131 21.74 33.41 -7.14
CA ASN A 131 22.03 32.52 -8.26
C ASN A 131 21.91 31.04 -7.87
N PHE A 132 22.42 30.65 -6.70
CA PHE A 132 22.30 29.29 -6.18
C PHE A 132 20.84 28.91 -5.93
N ALA A 133 20.07 29.78 -5.28
CA ALA A 133 18.66 29.55 -4.99
C ALA A 133 17.81 29.46 -6.28
N GLU A 134 18.11 30.24 -7.31
CA GLU A 134 17.45 30.16 -8.62
C GLU A 134 17.72 28.83 -9.32
N ARG A 135 18.98 28.37 -9.32
CA ARG A 135 19.37 27.05 -9.84
C ARG A 135 18.65 25.94 -9.08
N LEU A 136 18.66 25.98 -7.75
CA LEU A 136 18.01 24.97 -6.92
C LEU A 136 16.50 24.88 -7.20
N ARG A 137 15.81 26.02 -7.34
CA ARG A 137 14.39 26.04 -7.71
C ARG A 137 14.16 25.44 -9.10
N SER A 138 15.02 25.78 -10.06
CA SER A 138 14.94 25.26 -11.42
C SER A 138 15.13 23.74 -11.46
N ASP A 139 16.13 23.23 -10.72
CA ASP A 139 16.39 21.80 -10.58
C ASP A 139 15.23 21.09 -9.89
N ALA A 140 14.67 21.66 -8.82
CA ALA A 140 13.51 21.11 -8.12
C ALA A 140 12.30 20.98 -9.06
N VAL A 141 11.99 22.02 -9.84
CA VAL A 141 10.90 21.99 -10.83
C VAL A 141 11.16 20.94 -11.91
N ARG A 142 12.40 20.82 -12.39
CA ARG A 142 12.76 19.78 -13.38
C ARG A 142 12.53 18.39 -12.79
N THR A 143 13.05 18.11 -11.59
CA THR A 143 12.87 16.81 -10.93
C THR A 143 11.39 16.48 -10.70
N MET A 144 10.56 17.47 -10.33
CA MET A 144 9.12 17.28 -10.22
C MET A 144 8.49 16.86 -11.55
N ARG A 145 8.84 17.52 -12.65
CA ARG A 145 8.32 17.18 -13.99
C ARG A 145 8.77 15.81 -14.45
N GLU A 146 10.05 15.49 -14.31
CA GLU A 146 10.58 14.17 -14.66
C GLU A 146 9.91 13.05 -13.85
N THR A 147 9.61 13.30 -12.57
CA THR A 147 8.89 12.35 -11.72
C THR A 147 7.45 12.17 -12.20
N ASP A 148 6.75 13.26 -12.46
CA ASP A 148 5.37 13.24 -12.95
C ASP A 148 5.26 12.50 -14.30
N GLU A 149 6.14 12.80 -15.25
CA GLU A 149 6.20 12.12 -16.54
C GLU A 149 6.44 10.61 -16.38
N LYS A 150 7.42 10.21 -15.56
CA LYS A 150 7.69 8.80 -15.27
C LYS A 150 6.50 8.11 -14.62
N THR A 151 5.84 8.78 -13.67
CA THR A 151 4.65 8.25 -13.00
C THR A 151 3.50 8.10 -13.98
N GLN A 152 3.22 9.10 -14.81
CA GLN A 152 2.15 9.03 -15.82
C GLN A 152 2.40 7.91 -16.83
N VAL A 153 3.62 7.78 -17.35
CA VAL A 153 3.98 6.70 -18.28
C VAL A 153 3.84 5.34 -17.61
N GLY A 154 4.34 5.19 -16.39
CA GLY A 154 4.22 3.96 -15.61
C GLY A 154 2.77 3.56 -15.37
N GLN A 155 1.90 4.51 -15.01
CA GLN A 155 0.47 4.24 -14.81
C GLN A 155 -0.24 3.86 -16.10
N ARG A 156 0.07 4.53 -17.22
CA ARG A 156 -0.51 4.19 -18.53
C ARG A 156 -0.10 2.79 -18.99
N ASP A 157 1.20 2.44 -18.88
CA ASP A 157 1.67 1.11 -19.28
C ASP A 157 1.12 0.01 -18.37
N ALA A 158 1.09 0.24 -17.06
CA ALA A 158 0.49 -0.69 -16.10
C ALA A 158 -1.02 -0.90 -16.40
N GLY A 159 -1.76 0.19 -16.61
CA GLY A 159 -3.18 0.14 -16.97
C GLY A 159 -3.42 -0.64 -18.27
N ARG A 160 -2.62 -0.38 -19.31
CA ARG A 160 -2.70 -1.11 -20.58
C ARG A 160 -2.45 -2.62 -20.39
N ARG A 161 -1.36 -3.00 -19.72
CA ARG A 161 -1.01 -4.41 -19.48
C ARG A 161 -2.06 -5.14 -18.65
N LEU A 162 -2.64 -4.46 -17.65
CA LEU A 162 -3.74 -5.01 -16.87
C LEU A 162 -4.99 -5.21 -17.73
N GLY A 163 -5.33 -4.25 -18.59
CA GLY A 163 -6.44 -4.37 -19.53
C GLY A 163 -6.28 -5.53 -20.52
N GLU A 164 -5.08 -5.67 -21.11
CA GLU A 164 -4.72 -6.80 -21.98
C GLU A 164 -4.89 -8.13 -21.25
N ARG A 165 -4.30 -8.25 -20.05
CA ARG A 165 -4.39 -9.48 -19.25
C ARG A 165 -5.82 -9.83 -18.83
N ILE A 166 -6.64 -8.83 -18.49
CA ILE A 166 -8.06 -9.05 -18.19
C ILE A 166 -8.79 -9.59 -19.42
N THR A 167 -8.50 -9.04 -20.60
CA THR A 167 -9.09 -9.47 -21.87
C THR A 167 -8.71 -10.92 -22.16
N ASP A 168 -7.43 -11.27 -22.08
CA ASP A 168 -6.93 -12.63 -22.34
C ASP A 168 -7.52 -13.64 -21.36
N ILE A 169 -7.52 -13.34 -20.05
CA ILE A 169 -8.09 -14.23 -19.04
C ILE A 169 -9.59 -14.43 -19.28
N THR A 170 -10.31 -13.37 -19.62
CA THR A 170 -11.75 -13.44 -19.88
C THR A 170 -12.03 -14.29 -21.13
N PHE A 171 -11.24 -14.11 -22.18
CA PHE A 171 -11.32 -14.91 -23.39
C PHE A 171 -11.13 -16.40 -23.08
N TRP A 172 -10.02 -16.77 -22.44
CA TRP A 172 -9.73 -18.18 -22.15
C TRP A 172 -10.71 -18.80 -21.17
N ARG A 173 -11.22 -18.03 -20.20
CA ARG A 173 -12.29 -18.50 -19.32
C ARG A 173 -13.55 -18.86 -20.11
N ASN A 174 -13.95 -18.00 -21.05
CA ASN A 174 -15.15 -18.25 -21.86
C ASN A 174 -14.94 -19.42 -22.83
N GLU A 175 -13.74 -19.54 -23.41
CA GLU A 175 -13.38 -20.66 -24.28
C GLU A 175 -13.45 -22.00 -23.52
N LEU A 176 -12.84 -22.06 -22.32
CA LEU A 176 -12.89 -23.25 -21.46
C LEU A 176 -14.32 -23.60 -21.04
N ALA A 177 -15.16 -22.60 -20.74
CA ALA A 177 -16.56 -22.84 -20.40
C ALA A 177 -17.33 -23.43 -21.58
N THR A 178 -17.10 -22.91 -22.79
CA THR A 178 -17.74 -23.40 -24.03
C THR A 178 -17.31 -24.83 -24.32
N GLU A 179 -16.02 -25.14 -24.20
CA GLU A 179 -15.51 -26.49 -24.45
C GLU A 179 -16.01 -27.49 -23.40
N LEU A 180 -16.11 -27.07 -22.13
CA LEU A 180 -16.71 -27.89 -21.08
C LEU A 180 -18.18 -28.22 -21.38
N GLU A 181 -18.96 -27.25 -21.84
CA GLU A 181 -20.36 -27.50 -22.25
C GLU A 181 -20.45 -28.49 -23.41
N ARG A 182 -19.56 -28.38 -24.41
CA ARG A 182 -19.48 -29.37 -25.51
C ARG A 182 -19.14 -30.76 -25.00
N MET A 183 -18.14 -30.89 -24.14
CA MET A 183 -17.74 -32.17 -23.56
C MET A 183 -18.86 -32.81 -22.73
N ILE A 184 -19.60 -32.02 -21.95
CA ILE A 184 -20.75 -32.52 -21.19
C ILE A 184 -21.84 -33.02 -22.14
N ALA A 185 -22.14 -32.28 -23.20
CA ALA A 185 -23.13 -32.70 -24.20
C ALA A 185 -22.74 -34.00 -24.90
N GLU A 186 -21.46 -34.13 -25.30
CA GLU A 186 -20.94 -35.35 -25.91
C GLU A 186 -20.95 -36.52 -24.92
N SER A 187 -20.56 -36.29 -23.67
CA SER A 187 -20.60 -37.32 -22.62
C SER A 187 -22.01 -37.85 -22.41
N ASN A 188 -23.02 -36.97 -22.37
CA ASN A 188 -24.42 -37.38 -22.27
C ASN A 188 -24.86 -38.21 -23.48
N LEU A 189 -24.51 -37.79 -24.70
CA LEU A 189 -24.80 -38.55 -25.92
C LEU A 189 -24.16 -39.94 -25.89
N LEU A 190 -22.90 -40.05 -25.45
CA LEU A 190 -22.21 -41.32 -25.30
C LEU A 190 -22.85 -42.22 -24.22
N GLN A 191 -23.34 -41.63 -23.12
CA GLN A 191 -24.07 -42.39 -22.11
C GLN A 191 -25.39 -42.94 -22.64
N ASP A 192 -26.13 -42.15 -23.42
CA ASP A 192 -27.40 -42.58 -24.00
C ASP A 192 -27.19 -43.66 -25.08
N THR A 193 -26.17 -43.52 -25.92
CA THR A 193 -25.81 -44.57 -26.89
C THR A 193 -25.36 -45.85 -26.19
N ARG A 194 -24.57 -45.76 -25.11
CA ARG A 194 -24.21 -46.93 -24.30
C ARG A 194 -25.44 -47.63 -23.74
N ARG A 195 -26.37 -46.88 -23.13
CA ARG A 195 -27.64 -47.44 -22.60
C ARG A 195 -28.46 -48.11 -23.70
N ALA A 196 -28.55 -47.50 -24.87
CA ALA A 196 -29.27 -48.06 -26.02
C ALA A 196 -28.63 -49.37 -26.50
N LEU A 197 -27.30 -49.45 -26.56
CA LEU A 197 -26.58 -50.67 -26.92
C LEU A 197 -26.71 -51.77 -25.86
N GLU A 198 -26.58 -51.41 -24.58
CA GLU A 198 -26.79 -52.35 -23.47
C GLU A 198 -28.19 -52.94 -23.50
N LYS A 199 -29.21 -52.10 -23.78
CA LYS A 199 -30.58 -52.55 -23.97
C LYS A 199 -30.74 -53.43 -25.21
N ALA A 200 -30.23 -53.02 -26.37
CA ALA A 200 -30.30 -53.83 -27.59
C ALA A 200 -29.67 -55.21 -27.39
N ARG A 201 -28.54 -55.28 -26.67
CA ARG A 201 -27.92 -56.53 -26.29
C ARG A 201 -28.83 -57.37 -25.38
N GLN A 202 -29.44 -56.78 -24.36
CA GLN A 202 -30.39 -57.48 -23.49
C GLN A 202 -31.62 -57.96 -24.26
N ASP A 203 -32.12 -57.17 -25.21
CA ASP A 203 -33.28 -57.52 -26.04
C ASP A 203 -32.99 -58.71 -26.98
N CYS A 204 -31.72 -59.01 -27.29
CA CYS A 204 -31.30 -60.20 -28.05
C CYS A 204 -31.28 -61.50 -27.20
N GLU A 205 -31.21 -61.41 -25.87
CA GLU A 205 -31.14 -62.60 -25.00
C GLU A 205 -32.42 -63.45 -25.02
N PRO A 206 -33.65 -62.89 -24.90
CA PRO A 206 -34.88 -63.68 -25.00
C PRO A 206 -35.06 -64.45 -26.32
N PRO A 207 -34.91 -63.85 -27.52
CA PRO A 207 -35.04 -64.62 -28.77
C PRO A 207 -33.94 -65.66 -28.92
N LEU A 208 -32.71 -65.39 -28.47
CA LEU A 208 -31.64 -66.40 -28.44
C LEU A 208 -32.01 -67.60 -27.55
N HIS A 209 -32.58 -67.34 -26.37
CA HIS A 209 -33.04 -68.39 -25.46
C HIS A 209 -34.17 -69.23 -26.09
N ILE A 210 -35.17 -68.59 -26.70
CA ILE A 210 -36.28 -69.28 -27.39
C ILE A 210 -35.74 -70.14 -28.54
N ALA A 211 -34.82 -69.63 -29.35
CA ALA A 211 -34.21 -70.37 -30.44
C ALA A 211 -33.46 -71.61 -29.94
N GLN A 212 -32.72 -71.48 -28.82
CA GLN A 212 -32.06 -72.61 -28.17
C GLN A 212 -33.04 -73.65 -27.61
N GLU A 213 -34.13 -73.23 -26.97
CA GLU A 213 -35.20 -74.15 -26.51
C GLU A 213 -35.88 -74.87 -27.69
N CYS A 214 -36.14 -74.17 -28.80
CA CYS A 214 -36.70 -74.77 -30.01
C CYS A 214 -35.79 -75.90 -30.55
N LEU A 215 -34.47 -75.68 -30.58
CA LEU A 215 -33.50 -76.71 -30.98
C LEU A 215 -33.50 -77.87 -29.99
N TYR A 216 -33.52 -77.59 -28.68
CA TYR A 216 -33.58 -78.62 -27.64
C TYR A 216 -34.82 -79.52 -27.80
N HIS A 217 -35.99 -78.96 -28.06
CA HIS A 217 -37.20 -79.76 -28.31
C HIS A 217 -37.15 -80.55 -29.61
N ARG A 218 -36.50 -80.02 -30.66
CA ARG A 218 -36.30 -80.72 -31.93
C ARG A 218 -35.39 -81.93 -31.78
N GLU A 219 -34.30 -81.80 -31.02
CA GLU A 219 -33.37 -82.89 -30.70
C GLU A 219 -34.07 -84.05 -29.94
N ASN A 220 -35.12 -83.74 -29.18
CA ASN A 220 -35.90 -84.73 -28.43
C ASN A 220 -36.95 -85.51 -29.25
N ARG A 221 -37.13 -85.21 -30.54
CA ARG A 221 -38.06 -85.96 -31.41
C ARG A 221 -37.55 -87.41 -31.59
N GLN A 222 -38.46 -88.36 -31.81
CA GLN A 222 -38.11 -89.79 -31.87
C GLN A 222 -38.41 -90.43 -33.22
N GLY A 223 -37.60 -91.42 -33.59
CA GLY A 223 -37.78 -92.20 -34.80
C GLY A 223 -37.72 -91.35 -36.05
N ILE A 224 -38.73 -91.49 -36.91
CA ILE A 224 -38.80 -90.81 -38.21
C ILE A 224 -38.99 -89.29 -38.11
N ASP A 225 -39.39 -88.77 -36.93
CA ASP A 225 -39.62 -87.35 -36.71
C ASP A 225 -38.34 -86.57 -36.33
N LEU A 226 -37.23 -87.27 -36.04
CA LEU A 226 -35.90 -86.67 -35.83
C LEU A 226 -35.25 -86.38 -37.19
N VAL A 227 -35.49 -85.18 -37.72
CA VAL A 227 -35.12 -84.80 -39.09
C VAL A 227 -34.41 -83.45 -39.12
N HIS A 228 -33.31 -83.39 -39.89
CA HIS A 228 -32.62 -82.16 -40.26
C HIS A 228 -33.41 -81.37 -41.32
N ASP A 229 -34.53 -80.79 -40.91
CA ASP A 229 -35.42 -80.04 -41.78
C ASP A 229 -34.95 -78.58 -42.01
N GLN A 230 -35.62 -77.89 -42.94
CA GLN A 230 -35.30 -76.50 -43.26
C GLN A 230 -35.51 -75.53 -42.08
N ALA A 231 -36.43 -75.86 -41.17
CA ALA A 231 -36.71 -75.03 -40.02
C ALA A 231 -35.61 -75.16 -38.95
N GLU A 232 -35.05 -76.36 -38.74
CA GLU A 232 -33.85 -76.54 -37.90
C GLU A 232 -32.67 -75.73 -38.45
N GLN A 233 -32.41 -75.81 -39.76
CA GLN A 233 -31.35 -75.03 -40.40
C GLN A 233 -31.57 -73.51 -40.30
N ALA A 234 -32.83 -73.06 -40.26
CA ALA A 234 -33.14 -71.65 -40.05
C ALA A 234 -32.88 -71.22 -38.59
N ILE A 235 -33.29 -72.03 -37.61
CA ILE A 235 -33.10 -71.74 -36.19
C ILE A 235 -31.61 -71.79 -35.82
N LEU A 236 -30.82 -72.71 -36.39
CA LEU A 236 -29.36 -72.74 -36.20
C LEU A 236 -28.68 -71.45 -36.68
N ARG A 237 -29.10 -70.92 -37.84
CA ARG A 237 -28.63 -69.63 -38.35
C ARG A 237 -29.08 -68.46 -37.48
N GLU A 238 -30.30 -68.51 -36.94
CA GLU A 238 -30.80 -67.51 -35.98
C GLU A 238 -29.93 -67.47 -34.72
N VAL A 239 -29.60 -68.63 -34.14
CA VAL A 239 -28.69 -68.73 -32.98
C VAL A 239 -27.29 -68.20 -33.30
N GLU A 240 -26.76 -68.49 -34.50
CA GLU A 240 -25.47 -67.95 -34.95
C GLU A 240 -25.48 -66.42 -35.05
N ASN A 241 -26.56 -65.83 -35.57
CA ASN A 241 -26.68 -64.38 -35.75
C ASN A 241 -26.94 -63.61 -34.44
N LEU A 242 -27.57 -64.25 -33.45
CA LEU A 242 -27.92 -63.62 -32.17
C LEU A 242 -26.84 -63.76 -31.09
N ARG A 243 -25.81 -64.56 -31.32
CA ARG A 243 -24.63 -64.72 -30.44
C ARG A 243 -23.55 -63.68 -30.74
#